data_AF-A0A6S7KQ41-F1
#
_entry.id   AF-A0A6S7KQ41-F1
#
_cell.length_a   1.000
_cell.length_b   1.000
_cell.length_c   1.000
_cell.angle_alpha   90.00
_cell.angle_beta   90.00
_cell.angle_gamma   90.00
#
_symmetry.space_group_name_H-M   'P 1'
#
loop_
_entity.id
_entity.type
_entity.pdbx_description
1 polymer ?
#
loop_
_entity_poly.entity_id
_entity_poly.type
_entity_poly.pdbx_seq_one_letter_code
_entity_poly.pdbx_strand_id
1 'polypeptide(L)'
;VERVQQASNILFNLDQANNGNPECSETVPVVNCGRRGRPSFDINEDQLSFLVEKGFKVADISKVIGVSQRTIERRMAMFGLSIAGTFSDISDDQLDELVRQTSSDHPNFGIRMMKGYLQSKGWRVQRDRIRCSLLRTDPIGLMQRWQKRWRSYNVKYPRSLWHIDGNHKLI
;
A
#
# COMPACT_ATOMS: atom_id res chain seq x y z
N VAL A 1 -10.27 -16.24 -10.19
CA VAL A 1 -9.84 -15.86 -11.55
C VAL A 1 -10.52 -14.58 -12.00
N GLU A 2 -11.86 -14.48 -11.90
CA GLU A 2 -12.63 -13.25 -12.26
C GLU A 2 -12.18 -11.96 -11.55
N ARG A 3 -11.95 -11.98 -10.23
CA ARG A 3 -11.51 -10.77 -9.49
C ARG A 3 -10.12 -10.27 -9.89
N VAL A 4 -9.24 -11.18 -10.30
CA VAL A 4 -7.89 -10.84 -10.81
C VAL A 4 -8.00 -10.28 -12.22
N GLN A 5 -8.88 -10.84 -13.05
CA GLN A 5 -9.17 -10.34 -14.38
C GLN A 5 -9.82 -8.94 -14.34
N GLN A 6 -10.76 -8.70 -13.41
CA GLN A 6 -11.35 -7.39 -13.16
C GLN A 6 -10.32 -6.37 -12.69
N ALA A 7 -9.45 -6.73 -11.73
CA ALA A 7 -8.36 -5.87 -11.29
C ALA A 7 -7.35 -5.56 -12.42
N SER A 8 -7.04 -6.56 -13.24
CA SER A 8 -6.17 -6.40 -14.42
C SER A 8 -6.80 -5.49 -15.47
N ASN A 9 -8.11 -5.59 -15.68
CA ASN A 9 -8.84 -4.71 -16.61
C ASN A 9 -8.92 -3.28 -16.06
N ILE A 10 -9.11 -3.10 -14.75
CA ILE A 10 -9.09 -1.77 -14.11
C ILE A 10 -7.70 -1.13 -14.25
N LEU A 11 -6.63 -1.89 -14.02
CA LEU A 11 -5.25 -1.41 -14.19
C LEU A 11 -4.92 -1.12 -15.66
N PHE A 12 -5.35 -1.98 -16.58
CA PHE A 12 -5.16 -1.78 -18.02
C PHE A 12 -5.89 -0.52 -18.54
N ASN A 13 -7.10 -0.25 -18.04
CA ASN A 13 -7.83 0.97 -18.36
C ASN A 13 -7.14 2.23 -17.79
N LEU A 14 -6.50 2.13 -16.62
CA LEU A 14 -5.70 3.21 -16.04
C LEU A 14 -4.41 3.48 -16.83
N ASP A 15 -3.77 2.43 -17.40
CA ASP A 15 -2.58 2.58 -18.24
C ASP A 15 -2.90 3.08 -19.66
N GLN A 16 -4.02 2.66 -20.25
CA GLN A 16 -4.49 3.15 -21.55
C GLN A 16 -4.83 4.64 -21.51
N ALA A 17 -5.33 5.16 -20.38
CA ALA A 17 -5.56 6.59 -20.15
C ALA A 17 -4.26 7.40 -20.03
N ASN A 18 -3.12 6.77 -19.73
CA ASN A 18 -1.81 7.45 -19.61
C ASN A 18 -1.02 7.54 -20.92
N ASN A 19 -1.40 6.79 -21.96
CA ASN A 19 -0.68 6.74 -23.24
C ASN A 19 -1.19 7.72 -24.32
N GLY A 20 -2.14 8.59 -23.98
CA GLY A 20 -2.55 9.70 -24.84
C GLY A 20 -2.21 11.04 -24.18
N ASN A 21 -1.26 11.77 -24.76
CA ASN A 21 -0.91 13.18 -24.47
C ASN A 21 -0.91 13.66 -23.00
N PRO A 22 0.21 14.20 -22.47
CA PRO A 22 0.31 14.70 -21.10
C PRO A 22 -0.53 15.97 -20.78
N GLU A 23 -1.50 16.33 -21.62
CA GLU A 23 -2.31 17.55 -21.51
C GLU A 23 -3.84 17.35 -21.45
N CYS A 24 -4.37 16.12 -21.43
CA CYS A 24 -5.82 15.92 -21.29
C CYS A 24 -6.18 15.27 -19.96
N SER A 25 -6.57 16.09 -18.98
CA SER A 25 -7.32 15.60 -17.84
C SER A 25 -8.63 15.03 -18.35
N GLU A 26 -8.76 13.71 -18.47
CA GLU A 26 -10.07 13.07 -18.56
C GLU A 26 -10.80 13.36 -17.26
N THR A 27 -11.54 14.47 -17.26
CA THR A 27 -12.31 14.90 -16.10
C THR A 27 -13.37 13.86 -15.82
N VAL A 28 -13.41 13.36 -14.58
CA VAL A 28 -14.40 12.38 -14.13
C VAL A 28 -15.80 12.85 -14.54
N PRO A 29 -16.63 11.98 -15.15
CA PRO A 29 -17.97 12.34 -15.61
C PRO A 29 -18.79 12.93 -14.46
N VAL A 30 -19.79 13.76 -14.78
CA VAL A 30 -20.55 14.48 -13.77
C VAL A 30 -22.03 14.11 -13.87
N VAL A 31 -22.64 13.78 -12.74
CA VAL A 31 -24.06 13.43 -12.62
C VAL A 31 -24.90 14.70 -12.53
N ASN A 32 -25.79 14.88 -13.51
CA ASN A 32 -26.82 15.93 -13.48
C ASN A 32 -28.07 15.40 -12.75
N CYS A 33 -28.26 15.84 -11.52
CA CYS A 33 -29.38 15.44 -10.67
C CYS A 33 -30.62 16.36 -10.79
N GLY A 34 -30.64 17.30 -11.75
CA GLY A 34 -31.77 18.20 -12.02
C GLY A 34 -32.09 19.22 -10.92
N ARG A 35 -31.30 19.24 -9.83
CA ARG A 35 -31.44 20.18 -8.71
C ARG A 35 -30.55 21.40 -8.93
N ARG A 36 -30.92 22.55 -8.35
CA ARG A 36 -30.08 23.76 -8.36
C ARG A 36 -28.75 23.48 -7.66
N GLY A 37 -27.63 23.86 -8.28
CA GLY A 37 -26.29 23.76 -7.71
C GLY A 37 -25.25 23.18 -8.69
N ARG A 38 -24.00 23.08 -8.23
CA ARG A 38 -22.91 22.46 -9.00
C ARG A 38 -23.14 20.94 -9.13
N PRO A 39 -23.15 20.37 -10.34
CA PRO A 39 -23.33 18.92 -10.53
C PRO A 39 -22.21 18.11 -9.86
N SER A 40 -22.51 16.88 -9.41
CA SER A 40 -21.58 16.05 -8.63
C SER A 40 -20.84 15.05 -9.50
N PHE A 41 -19.54 14.84 -9.28
CA PHE A 41 -18.76 13.82 -10.01
C PHE A 41 -19.39 12.43 -9.90
N ASP A 42 -19.34 11.65 -10.96
CA ASP A 42 -19.78 10.27 -11.01
C ASP A 42 -18.60 9.35 -10.66
N ILE A 43 -18.54 8.95 -9.39
CA ILE A 43 -17.50 8.07 -8.86
C ILE A 43 -18.19 6.76 -8.50
N ASN A 44 -17.79 5.69 -9.19
CA ASN A 44 -18.31 4.34 -8.96
C ASN A 44 -17.94 3.84 -7.56
N GLU A 45 -18.93 3.35 -6.82
CA GLU A 45 -18.76 2.76 -5.49
C GLU A 45 -17.84 1.55 -5.52
N ASP A 46 -17.98 0.65 -6.51
CA ASP A 46 -17.18 -0.56 -6.64
C ASP A 46 -15.70 -0.25 -6.81
N GLN A 47 -15.39 0.76 -7.64
CA GLN A 47 -14.02 1.22 -7.86
C GLN A 47 -13.41 1.78 -6.58
N LEU A 48 -14.17 2.60 -5.85
CA LEU A 48 -13.69 3.21 -4.61
C LEU A 48 -13.51 2.16 -3.50
N SER A 49 -14.47 1.24 -3.37
CA SER A 49 -14.42 0.11 -2.44
C SER A 49 -13.19 -0.77 -2.70
N PHE A 50 -12.95 -1.12 -3.97
CA PHE A 50 -11.76 -1.88 -4.37
C PHE A 50 -10.46 -1.19 -3.98
N LEU A 51 -10.32 0.11 -4.25
CA LEU A 51 -9.10 0.86 -3.91
C LEU A 51 -8.87 0.93 -2.40
N VAL A 52 -9.93 1.09 -1.61
CA VAL A 52 -9.86 1.07 -0.14
C VAL A 52 -9.48 -0.33 0.37
N GLU A 53 -10.06 -1.38 -0.18
CA GLU A 53 -9.74 -2.78 0.13
C GLU A 53 -8.28 -3.12 -0.17
N LYS A 54 -7.73 -2.63 -1.30
CA LYS A 54 -6.31 -2.77 -1.65
C LYS A 54 -5.36 -1.93 -0.79
N GLY A 55 -5.91 -1.00 -0.01
CA GLY A 55 -5.17 -0.24 0.99
C GLY A 55 -4.46 1.00 0.46
N PHE A 56 -4.96 1.57 -0.64
CA PHE A 56 -4.53 2.89 -1.08
C PHE A 56 -4.94 3.96 -0.07
N LYS A 57 -4.10 4.98 0.09
CA LYS A 57 -4.44 6.14 0.91
C LYS A 57 -5.38 7.06 0.13
N VAL A 58 -6.21 7.85 0.83
CA VAL A 58 -7.10 8.84 0.22
C VAL A 58 -6.34 9.78 -0.74
N ALA A 59 -5.13 10.20 -0.36
CA ALA A 59 -4.29 11.05 -1.19
C ALA A 59 -3.80 10.39 -2.49
N ASP A 60 -3.67 9.06 -2.50
CA ASP A 60 -3.27 8.31 -3.69
C ASP A 60 -4.51 8.04 -4.55
N ILE A 61 -5.63 7.66 -3.93
CA ILE A 61 -6.93 7.50 -4.60
C ILE A 61 -7.35 8.79 -5.32
N SER A 62 -7.15 9.94 -4.68
CA SER A 62 -7.48 11.24 -5.27
C SER A 62 -6.68 11.52 -6.54
N LYS A 63 -5.41 11.10 -6.58
CA LYS A 63 -4.54 11.26 -7.76
C LYS A 63 -4.93 10.30 -8.88
N VAL A 64 -5.23 9.04 -8.53
CA VAL A 64 -5.65 8.02 -9.49
C VAL A 64 -6.98 8.36 -10.16
N ILE A 65 -7.94 8.90 -9.40
CA ILE A 65 -9.26 9.27 -9.91
C ILE A 65 -9.27 10.68 -10.51
N GLY A 66 -8.31 11.54 -10.17
CA GLY A 66 -8.24 12.91 -10.69
C GLY A 66 -9.23 13.88 -10.02
N VAL A 67 -9.56 13.68 -8.74
CA VAL A 67 -10.47 14.55 -7.97
C VAL A 67 -9.83 15.01 -6.66
N SER A 68 -10.42 16.02 -6.01
CA SER A 68 -9.93 16.47 -4.70
C SER A 68 -10.12 15.39 -3.63
N GLN A 69 -9.20 15.35 -2.64
CA GLN A 69 -9.30 14.44 -1.48
C GLN A 69 -10.65 14.61 -0.75
N ARG A 70 -11.12 15.85 -0.61
CA ARG A 70 -12.43 16.20 -0.05
C ARG A 70 -13.60 15.48 -0.76
N THR A 71 -13.51 15.33 -2.09
CA THR A 71 -14.54 14.65 -2.88
C THR A 71 -14.54 13.15 -2.58
N ILE A 72 -13.36 12.54 -2.48
CA ILE A 72 -13.19 11.13 -2.11
C ILE A 72 -13.71 10.88 -0.70
N GLU A 73 -13.32 11.70 0.29
CA GLU A 73 -13.79 11.57 1.68
C GLU A 73 -15.31 11.64 1.78
N ARG A 74 -15.93 12.61 1.06
CA ARG A 74 -17.38 12.73 1.02
C ARG A 74 -18.03 11.48 0.43
N ARG A 75 -17.47 10.91 -0.65
CA ARG A 75 -17.99 9.70 -1.27
C ARG A 75 -17.80 8.47 -0.40
N MET A 76 -16.65 8.33 0.24
CA MET A 76 -16.42 7.29 1.23
C MET A 76 -17.45 7.35 2.37
N ALA A 77 -17.74 8.54 2.89
CA ALA A 77 -18.76 8.72 3.92
C ALA A 77 -20.17 8.35 3.43
N MET A 78 -20.53 8.71 2.19
CA MET A 78 -21.82 8.34 1.60
C MET A 78 -21.99 6.83 1.43
N PHE A 79 -20.93 6.12 1.06
CA PHE A 79 -20.94 4.66 0.88
C PHE A 79 -20.59 3.87 2.16
N GLY A 80 -20.36 4.55 3.29
CA GLY A 80 -19.95 3.89 4.54
C GLY A 80 -18.57 3.24 4.50
N LEU A 81 -17.69 3.65 3.58
CA LEU A 81 -16.34 3.11 3.42
C LEU A 81 -15.38 3.75 4.43
N SER A 82 -14.58 2.92 5.10
CA SER A 82 -13.56 3.37 6.04
C SER A 82 -12.27 2.58 5.86
N ILE A 83 -11.13 3.28 5.76
CA ILE A 83 -9.81 2.64 5.74
C ILE A 83 -9.57 1.90 7.06
N ALA A 84 -10.00 2.46 8.20
CA ALA A 84 -9.85 1.80 9.48
C ALA A 84 -10.68 0.50 9.56
N GLY A 85 -11.84 0.46 8.92
CA GLY A 85 -12.70 -0.72 8.86
C GLY A 85 -12.13 -1.88 8.03
N THR A 86 -11.07 -1.65 7.27
CA THR A 86 -10.41 -2.72 6.49
C THR A 86 -9.36 -3.52 7.29
N PHE A 87 -9.00 -3.06 8.49
CA PHE A 87 -8.08 -3.83 9.34
C PHE A 87 -8.79 -5.04 9.94
N SER A 88 -8.07 -6.15 10.04
CA SER A 88 -8.59 -7.37 10.66
C SER A 88 -8.72 -7.20 12.17
N ASP A 89 -9.82 -7.72 12.72
CA ASP A 89 -10.06 -7.78 14.17
C ASP A 89 -9.32 -8.99 14.77
N ILE A 90 -7.98 -8.90 14.80
CA ILE A 90 -7.11 -9.90 15.43
C ILE A 90 -6.67 -9.39 16.80
N SER A 91 -6.67 -10.25 17.82
CA SER A 91 -6.17 -9.88 19.15
C SER A 91 -4.64 -9.77 19.17
N ASP A 92 -4.09 -9.03 20.13
CA ASP A 92 -2.64 -8.87 20.26
C ASP A 92 -1.93 -10.20 20.61
N ASP A 93 -2.60 -11.10 21.33
CA ASP A 93 -2.06 -12.42 21.68
C ASP A 93 -2.01 -13.37 20.48
N GLN A 94 -3.07 -13.37 19.66
CA GLN A 94 -3.11 -14.14 18.42
C GLN A 94 -2.07 -13.63 17.42
N LEU A 95 -1.90 -12.31 17.35
CA LEU A 95 -0.87 -11.69 16.53
C LEU A 95 0.53 -12.11 16.98
N ASP A 96 0.79 -12.13 18.30
CA ASP A 96 2.09 -12.53 18.85
C ASP A 96 2.40 -14.00 18.57
N GLU A 97 1.41 -14.88 18.64
CA GLU A 97 1.57 -16.30 18.31
C GLU A 97 1.94 -16.48 16.83
N LEU A 98 1.21 -15.83 15.92
CA LEU A 98 1.53 -15.85 14.48
C LEU A 98 2.92 -15.30 14.18
N VAL A 99 3.30 -14.20 14.85
CA VAL A 99 4.63 -13.59 14.70
C VAL A 99 5.70 -14.53 15.22
N ARG A 100 5.50 -15.21 16.37
CA ARG A 100 6.45 -16.16 16.94
C ARG A 100 6.71 -17.33 16.00
N GLN A 101 5.64 -17.92 15.47
CA GLN A 101 5.71 -19.02 14.50
C GLN A 101 6.46 -18.58 13.23
N THR A 102 6.06 -17.44 12.65
CA THR A 102 6.68 -16.92 11.43
C THR A 102 8.15 -16.55 11.63
N SER A 103 8.50 -15.99 12.79
CA SER A 103 9.88 -15.64 13.13
C SER A 103 10.77 -16.88 13.31
N SER A 104 10.22 -18.01 13.77
CA SER A 104 10.93 -19.29 13.82
C SER A 104 11.24 -19.81 12.41
N ASP A 105 10.26 -19.75 11.50
CA ASP A 105 10.43 -20.19 10.11
C ASP A 105 11.37 -19.25 9.32
N HIS A 106 11.31 -17.95 9.62
CA HIS A 106 11.97 -16.89 8.87
C HIS A 106 12.64 -15.85 9.79
N PRO A 107 13.83 -16.15 10.36
CA PRO A 107 14.48 -15.30 11.37
C PRO A 107 14.86 -13.89 10.87
N ASN A 108 15.00 -13.71 9.55
CA ASN A 108 15.37 -12.42 8.95
C ASN A 108 14.17 -11.51 8.63
N PHE A 109 12.93 -11.92 8.94
CA PHE A 109 11.75 -11.09 8.65
C PHE A 109 11.72 -9.84 9.53
N GLY A 110 11.86 -8.68 8.88
CA GLY A 110 11.55 -7.39 9.49
C GLY A 110 10.08 -7.01 9.37
N ILE A 111 9.71 -5.85 9.93
CA ILE A 111 8.33 -5.34 9.97
C ILE A 111 7.66 -5.34 8.58
N ARG A 112 8.40 -4.94 7.53
CA ARG A 112 7.87 -4.89 6.15
C ARG A 112 7.53 -6.28 5.61
N MET A 113 8.40 -7.26 5.83
CA MET A 113 8.19 -8.64 5.37
C MET A 113 7.08 -9.30 6.17
N MET A 114 7.08 -9.11 7.50
CA MET A 114 6.03 -9.63 8.37
C MET A 114 4.64 -9.10 7.97
N LYS A 115 4.54 -7.78 7.67
CA LYS A 115 3.30 -7.20 7.16
C LYS A 115 2.85 -7.85 5.85
N GLY A 116 3.75 -8.03 4.90
CA GLY A 116 3.43 -8.68 3.62
C GLY A 116 2.99 -10.14 3.79
N TYR A 117 3.64 -10.88 4.69
CA TYR A 117 3.29 -12.26 5.02
C TYR A 117 1.90 -12.36 5.66
N LEU A 118 1.61 -11.51 6.65
CA LEU A 118 0.28 -11.46 7.26
C LEU A 118 -0.79 -11.11 6.22
N GLN A 119 -0.50 -10.15 5.33
CA GLN A 119 -1.41 -9.79 4.23
C GLN A 119 -1.64 -10.95 3.25
N SER A 120 -0.62 -11.74 2.91
CA SER A 120 -0.81 -12.91 2.03
C SER A 120 -1.62 -14.02 2.68
N LYS A 121 -1.62 -14.09 4.02
CA LYS A 121 -2.50 -14.95 4.81
C LYS A 121 -3.91 -14.37 5.02
N GLY A 122 -4.19 -13.17 4.52
CA GLY A 122 -5.49 -12.50 4.64
C GLY A 122 -5.63 -11.58 5.85
N TRP A 123 -4.59 -11.44 6.67
CA TRP A 123 -4.58 -10.57 7.84
C TRP A 123 -4.06 -9.17 7.48
N ARG A 124 -4.94 -8.17 7.56
CA ARG A 124 -4.58 -6.77 7.36
C ARG A 124 -4.40 -6.10 8.72
N VAL A 125 -3.16 -6.01 9.19
CA VAL A 125 -2.81 -5.47 10.50
C VAL A 125 -2.07 -4.12 10.38
N GLN A 126 -2.27 -3.22 11.34
CA GLN A 126 -1.54 -1.95 11.41
C GLN A 126 -0.03 -2.19 11.58
N ARG A 127 0.78 -1.34 10.96
CA ARG A 127 2.24 -1.42 11.04
C ARG A 127 2.74 -1.34 12.49
N ASP A 128 2.12 -0.49 13.29
CA ASP A 128 2.54 -0.25 14.67
C ASP A 128 2.23 -1.47 15.56
N ARG A 129 1.08 -2.13 15.38
CA ARG A 129 0.77 -3.39 16.08
C ARG A 129 1.77 -4.50 15.74
N ILE A 130 2.14 -4.65 14.46
CA ILE A 130 3.17 -5.61 14.05
C ILE A 130 4.52 -5.27 14.70
N ARG A 131 4.89 -3.99 14.75
CA ARG A 131 6.12 -3.53 15.41
C ARG A 131 6.10 -3.86 16.91
N CYS A 132 5.00 -3.58 17.60
CA CYS A 132 4.83 -3.89 19.02
C CYS A 132 4.86 -5.39 19.29
N SER A 133 4.23 -6.20 18.43
CA SER A 133 4.27 -7.66 18.49
C SER A 133 5.70 -8.19 18.34
N LEU A 134 6.43 -7.74 17.31
CA LEU A 134 7.84 -8.11 17.12
C LEU A 134 8.72 -7.71 18.31
N LEU A 135 8.47 -6.55 18.93
CA LEU A 135 9.18 -6.10 20.12
C LEU A 135 8.92 -7.00 21.34
N ARG A 136 7.67 -7.49 21.51
CA ARG A 136 7.30 -8.39 22.60
C ARG A 136 7.85 -9.79 22.41
N THR A 137 7.80 -10.31 21.18
CA THR A 137 8.15 -11.71 20.87
C THR A 137 9.64 -11.91 20.58
N ASP A 138 10.28 -10.99 19.86
CA ASP A 138 11.68 -11.09 19.41
C ASP A 138 12.42 -9.73 19.54
N PRO A 139 12.63 -9.23 20.76
CA PRO A 139 13.33 -7.97 20.97
C PRO A 139 14.77 -8.00 20.46
N ILE A 140 15.46 -9.14 20.64
CA ILE A 140 16.88 -9.31 20.27
C ILE A 140 17.04 -9.34 18.75
N GLY A 141 16.27 -10.17 18.04
CA GLY A 141 16.34 -10.25 16.58
C GLY A 141 15.90 -8.94 15.94
N LEU A 142 14.95 -8.21 16.53
CA LEU A 142 14.59 -6.89 16.05
C LEU A 142 15.75 -5.89 16.18
N MET A 143 16.46 -5.89 17.32
CA MET A 143 17.66 -5.07 17.53
C MET A 143 18.77 -5.44 16.54
N GLN A 144 19.04 -6.73 16.33
CA GLN A 144 20.02 -7.18 15.33
C GLN A 144 19.68 -6.71 13.92
N ARG A 145 18.39 -6.71 13.55
CA ARG A 145 17.92 -6.19 12.25
C ARG A 145 18.00 -4.67 12.16
N TRP A 146 17.88 -3.94 13.28
CA TRP A 146 18.03 -2.48 13.33
C TRP A 146 19.48 -2.02 13.40
N GLN A 147 20.40 -2.89 13.83
CA GLN A 147 21.82 -2.59 13.73
C GLN A 147 22.14 -2.34 12.26
N LYS A 148 22.40 -1.06 11.96
CA LYS A 148 22.80 -0.60 10.66
C LYS A 148 24.09 -1.33 10.30
N ARG A 149 24.00 -2.30 9.39
CA ARG A 149 25.17 -2.95 8.80
C ARG A 149 25.80 -1.97 7.83
N TRP A 150 26.60 -1.04 8.35
CA TRP A 150 27.51 -0.27 7.50
C TRP A 150 28.38 -1.29 6.77
N ARG A 151 28.39 -1.23 5.44
CA ARG A 151 29.38 -1.98 4.68
C ARG A 151 30.70 -1.24 4.84
N SER A 152 31.53 -1.72 5.77
CA SER A 152 32.92 -1.26 5.88
C SER A 152 33.70 -1.90 4.75
N TYR A 153 34.12 -1.09 3.80
CA TYR A 153 34.99 -1.53 2.73
C TYR A 153 36.42 -1.20 3.10
N ASN A 154 37.25 -2.23 3.25
CA ASN A 154 38.69 -2.07 3.35
C ASN A 154 39.28 -2.51 2.02
N VAL A 155 39.83 -1.56 1.27
CA VAL A 155 40.47 -1.83 -0.02
C VAL A 155 41.94 -1.45 0.00
N LYS A 156 42.75 -2.35 -0.55
CA LYS A 156 44.22 -2.26 -0.51
C LYS A 156 44.77 -1.13 -1.38
N TYR A 157 44.05 -0.73 -2.44
CA TYR A 157 44.50 0.27 -3.42
C TYR A 157 43.38 1.23 -3.83
N PRO A 158 43.68 2.49 -4.19
CA PRO A 158 42.70 3.42 -4.75
C PRO A 158 42.02 2.81 -5.99
N ARG A 159 40.70 2.98 -6.14
CA ARG A 159 39.86 2.46 -7.26
C ARG A 159 39.69 0.93 -7.35
N SER A 160 40.06 0.16 -6.34
CA SER A 160 39.82 -1.30 -6.34
C SER A 160 38.41 -1.70 -5.87
N LEU A 161 37.64 -0.77 -5.29
CA LEU A 161 36.23 -0.98 -4.98
C LEU A 161 35.35 -0.35 -6.05
N TRP A 162 34.54 -1.17 -6.73
CA TRP A 162 33.49 -0.70 -7.62
C TRP A 162 32.14 -0.93 -6.95
N HIS A 163 31.47 0.17 -6.59
CA HIS A 163 30.07 0.13 -6.21
C HIS A 163 29.22 0.08 -7.46
N ILE A 164 28.48 -1.01 -7.65
CA ILE A 164 27.36 -1.03 -8.59
C ILE A 164 26.23 -0.27 -7.91
N ASP A 165 26.11 1.02 -8.21
CA ASP A 165 24.98 1.82 -7.78
C ASP A 165 23.75 1.43 -8.60
N GLY A 166 22.59 1.33 -7.95
CA GLY A 166 21.35 0.82 -8.53
C GLY A 166 20.71 1.72 -9.60
N ASN A 167 21.45 2.73 -10.08
CA ASN A 167 21.00 3.75 -11.03
C ASN A 167 21.24 3.38 -12.51
N HIS A 168 21.77 2.18 -12.79
CA HIS A 168 21.99 1.69 -14.16
C HIS A 168 20.70 1.49 -14.99
N LYS A 169 19.53 1.82 -14.41
CA LYS A 169 18.22 1.84 -15.09
C LYS A 169 17.93 3.17 -15.81
N LEU A 170 18.83 4.16 -15.75
CA LEU A 170 18.67 5.49 -16.34
C LEU A 170 19.54 5.73 -17.60
N ILE A 171 20.07 4.66 -18.19
CA ILE A 171 20.77 4.67 -19.48
C ILE A 171 20.10 3.74 -20.47
#